data_AF-A0A7S4WD01-F1
#
_entry.id   AF-A0A7S4WD01-F1
#
_cell.length_a   1.000
_cell.length_b   1.000
_cell.length_c   1.000
_cell.angle_alpha   90.00
_cell.angle_beta   90.00
_cell.angle_gamma   90.00
#
_symmetry.space_group_name_H-M   'P 1'
#
loop_
_entity.id
_entity.type
_entity.pdbx_description
1 polymer ?
#
loop_
_entity_poly.entity_id
_entity_poly.type
_entity_poly.pdbx_seq_one_letter_code
_entity_poly.pdbx_strand_id
1 'polypeptide(L)'
;VLIILAAFVMMESPRWLVLKGREREARQVICSLHPKGYDVDDAFKTINESIEENQEGGAGKETIGYNTILCPPTPALKRMIFTGFGTAISHQLCGIDAIQYYLSFILKDAGIVDRLHQTQILTCLGVLKLLCLFVAGPMSDRFGRRPLLFISLSGMICALVLITWDTMMNERNGEHHPIITILGLATYLCFFSFGLGPLGWVLPPEIFSTSIRSKVRSRSRPLCVDVFDWIA
;
A
#
# COMPACT_ATOMS: atom_id res chain seq x y z
N VAL A 1 -19.60 -11.07 -4.85
CA VAL A 1 -20.42 -11.76 -3.82
C VAL A 1 -19.89 -11.50 -2.41
N LEU A 2 -18.66 -11.88 -2.08
CA LEU A 2 -18.08 -11.62 -0.74
C LEU A 2 -18.06 -10.14 -0.34
N ILE A 3 -17.67 -9.24 -1.25
CA ILE A 3 -17.65 -7.79 -0.98
C ILE A 3 -19.05 -7.24 -0.69
N ILE A 4 -20.07 -7.75 -1.39
CA ILE A 4 -21.45 -7.33 -1.21
C ILE A 4 -21.96 -7.80 0.15
N LEU A 5 -21.69 -9.05 0.53
CA LEU A 5 -22.04 -9.58 1.85
C LEU A 5 -21.31 -8.83 2.97
N ALA A 6 -20.02 -8.52 2.79
CA ALA A 6 -19.25 -7.73 3.74
C ALA A 6 -19.82 -6.33 3.93
N ALA A 7 -20.33 -5.69 2.86
CA ALA A 7 -20.96 -4.38 2.95
C ALA A 7 -22.24 -4.37 3.80
N PHE A 8 -22.97 -5.50 3.88
CA PHE A 8 -24.14 -5.62 4.76
C PHE A 8 -23.78 -5.83 6.25
N VAL A 9 -22.60 -6.39 6.53
CA VAL A 9 -22.14 -6.66 7.91
C VAL A 9 -21.33 -5.48 8.46
N MET A 10 -20.71 -4.69 7.59
CA MET A 10 -19.83 -3.60 7.99
C MET A 10 -20.64 -2.42 8.52
N MET A 11 -20.37 -2.02 9.76
CA MET A 11 -20.92 -0.78 10.32
C MET A 11 -20.37 0.42 9.55
N GLU A 12 -21.22 1.43 9.33
CA GLU A 12 -20.80 2.68 8.71
C GLU A 12 -19.74 3.39 9.56
N SER A 13 -18.82 4.11 8.91
CA SER A 13 -17.75 4.82 9.61
C SER A 13 -18.35 5.88 10.55
N PRO A 14 -17.95 5.94 11.84
CA PRO A 14 -18.49 6.91 12.80
C PRO A 14 -18.28 8.36 12.33
N ARG A 15 -17.17 8.65 11.64
CA ARG A 15 -16.93 9.98 11.02
C ARG A 15 -17.96 10.34 9.96
N TRP A 16 -18.42 9.37 9.16
CA TRP A 16 -19.43 9.61 8.14
C TRP A 16 -20.82 9.88 8.76
N LEU A 17 -21.15 9.16 9.84
CA LEU A 17 -22.38 9.37 10.59
C LEU A 17 -22.45 10.76 11.22
N VAL A 18 -21.34 11.26 11.79
CA VAL A 18 -21.25 12.65 12.31
C VAL A 18 -21.42 13.67 11.18
N LEU A 19 -20.77 13.48 10.03
CA LEU A 19 -20.94 14.35 8.85
C LEU A 19 -22.38 14.42 8.32
N LYS A 20 -23.18 13.36 8.54
CA LYS A 20 -24.60 13.30 8.16
C LYS A 20 -25.55 13.81 9.26
N GLY A 21 -25.03 14.28 10.40
CA GLY A 21 -25.82 14.70 11.55
C GLY A 21 -26.49 13.55 12.31
N ARG A 22 -26.09 12.29 12.08
CA ARG A 22 -26.62 11.09 12.75
C ARG A 22 -25.83 10.79 14.02
N GLU A 23 -25.89 11.70 14.99
CA GLU A 23 -25.04 11.65 16.20
C GLU A 23 -25.31 10.43 17.09
N ARG A 24 -26.59 10.05 17.24
CA ARG A 24 -27.00 8.90 18.08
C ARG A 24 -26.40 7.59 17.58
N GLU A 25 -26.40 7.40 16.27
CA GLU A 25 -25.83 6.21 15.65
C GLU A 25 -24.31 6.24 15.68
N ALA A 26 -23.69 7.41 15.48
CA ALA A 26 -22.24 7.56 15.61
C ALA A 26 -21.76 7.15 17.02
N ARG A 27 -22.48 7.58 18.07
CA ARG A 27 -22.19 7.21 19.46
C ARG A 27 -22.36 5.71 19.71
N GLN A 28 -23.40 5.08 19.14
CA GLN A 28 -23.58 3.63 19.23
C GLN A 28 -22.44 2.86 18.56
N VAL A 29 -21.99 3.31 17.38
CA VAL A 29 -20.85 2.70 16.68
C VAL A 29 -19.56 2.89 17.49
N ILE A 30 -19.29 4.07 18.04
CA ILE A 30 -18.11 4.33 18.88
C ILE A 30 -18.12 3.43 20.13
N CYS A 31 -19.27 3.27 20.78
CA CYS A 31 -19.46 2.39 21.93
C CYS A 31 -19.23 0.92 21.58
N SER A 32 -19.64 0.48 20.38
CA SER A 32 -19.41 -0.89 19.91
C SER A 32 -17.95 -1.19 19.54
N LEU A 33 -17.16 -0.17 19.18
CA LEU A 33 -15.76 -0.30 18.76
C LEU A 33 -14.77 -0.27 19.93
N HIS A 34 -15.14 0.32 21.07
CA HIS A 34 -14.26 0.51 22.22
C HIS A 34 -14.64 -0.39 23.41
N PRO A 35 -13.68 -0.78 24.27
CA PRO A 35 -13.97 -1.55 25.47
C PRO A 35 -14.90 -0.79 26.44
N LYS A 36 -15.66 -1.53 27.25
CA LYS A 36 -16.61 -0.97 28.24
C LYS A 36 -15.88 -0.05 29.21
N GLY A 37 -16.27 1.23 29.25
CA GLY A 37 -15.66 2.27 30.09
C GLY A 37 -14.88 3.33 29.32
N TYR A 38 -14.80 3.25 27.99
CA TYR A 38 -14.25 4.30 27.15
C TYR A 38 -15.19 5.52 27.09
N ASP A 39 -14.63 6.72 27.17
CA ASP A 39 -15.40 7.97 27.10
C ASP A 39 -15.87 8.23 25.67
N VAL A 40 -17.10 7.78 25.38
CA VAL A 40 -17.75 7.94 24.09
C VAL A 40 -17.98 9.40 23.76
N ASP A 41 -18.19 10.25 24.77
CA ASP A 41 -18.44 11.68 24.61
C ASP A 41 -17.16 12.41 24.19
N ASP A 42 -16.03 12.11 24.81
CA ASP A 42 -14.72 12.68 24.45
C ASP A 42 -14.28 12.28 23.03
N ALA A 43 -14.48 11.00 22.66
CA ALA A 43 -14.17 10.53 21.31
C ALA A 43 -15.10 11.11 20.25
N PHE A 44 -16.39 11.26 20.56
CA PHE A 44 -17.34 11.94 19.69
C PHE A 44 -16.96 13.41 19.51
N LYS A 45 -16.58 14.09 20.59
CA LYS A 45 -16.13 15.48 20.58
C LYS A 45 -14.86 15.67 19.75
N THR A 46 -13.85 14.82 19.94
CA THR A 46 -12.61 14.82 19.13
C THR A 46 -12.92 14.63 17.64
N ILE A 47 -13.85 13.72 17.30
CA ILE A 47 -14.28 13.52 15.92
C ILE A 47 -14.98 14.76 15.38
N ASN A 48 -15.89 15.36 16.15
CA ASN A 48 -16.63 16.55 15.74
C ASN A 48 -15.72 17.76 15.58
N GLU A 49 -14.81 18.00 16.53
CA GLU A 49 -13.76 19.03 16.45
C GLU A 49 -12.86 18.81 15.23
N SER A 50 -12.48 17.56 14.91
CA SER A 50 -11.70 17.28 13.71
C SER A 50 -12.49 17.54 12.42
N ILE A 51 -13.82 17.39 12.43
CA ILE A 51 -14.68 17.67 11.28
C ILE A 51 -14.89 19.18 11.15
N GLU A 52 -15.12 19.87 12.27
CA GLU A 52 -15.21 21.32 12.36
C GLU A 52 -13.90 21.98 11.93
N GLU A 53 -12.72 21.51 12.36
CA GLU A 53 -11.43 22.02 11.90
C GLU A 53 -11.23 21.79 10.38
N ASN A 54 -11.69 20.64 9.87
CA ASN A 54 -11.68 20.37 8.42
C ASN A 54 -12.72 21.22 7.65
N GLN A 55 -13.79 21.66 8.31
CA GLN A 55 -14.83 22.52 7.74
C GLN A 55 -14.46 24.00 7.86
N GLU A 56 -14.00 24.50 9.01
CA GLU A 56 -13.56 25.86 9.28
C GLU A 56 -12.24 26.20 8.57
N GLY A 57 -11.29 25.25 8.53
CA GLY A 57 -10.12 25.32 7.65
C GLY A 57 -10.46 25.28 6.15
N GLY A 58 -11.73 25.01 5.80
CA GLY A 58 -12.25 24.93 4.44
C GLY A 58 -13.46 25.84 4.12
N ALA A 59 -13.99 26.59 5.08
CA ALA A 59 -15.22 27.38 4.94
C ALA A 59 -14.97 28.89 4.91
N GLY A 60 -13.78 29.34 5.35
CA GLY A 60 -13.37 30.76 5.31
C GLY A 60 -12.42 31.13 4.17
N LYS A 61 -11.89 30.15 3.45
CA LYS A 61 -11.24 30.37 2.15
C LYS A 61 -12.03 29.60 1.13
N GLU A 62 -12.49 30.34 0.13
CA GLU A 62 -12.88 29.87 -1.19
C GLU A 62 -12.42 28.45 -1.45
N THR A 63 -13.35 27.59 -1.86
CA THR A 63 -13.08 26.41 -2.69
C THR A 63 -11.60 26.06 -2.70
N ILE A 64 -11.14 25.11 -1.86
CA ILE A 64 -9.87 24.44 -2.16
C ILE A 64 -10.14 23.64 -3.43
N GLY A 65 -10.20 24.37 -4.53
CA GLY A 65 -10.28 23.91 -5.88
C GLY A 65 -8.93 23.35 -6.22
N TYR A 66 -8.89 22.68 -7.34
CA TYR A 66 -7.68 22.12 -7.90
C TYR A 66 -6.50 23.11 -7.98
N ASN A 67 -6.78 24.41 -7.90
CA ASN A 67 -5.81 25.49 -7.89
C ASN A 67 -5.05 25.69 -6.57
N THR A 68 -5.49 25.17 -5.42
CA THR A 68 -4.71 25.28 -4.16
C THR A 68 -3.58 24.24 -4.06
N ILE A 69 -3.61 23.22 -4.94
CA ILE A 69 -2.47 22.34 -5.20
C ILE A 69 -1.45 23.05 -6.13
N LEU A 70 -1.90 24.05 -6.91
CA LEU A 70 -1.12 24.79 -7.90
C LEU A 70 -0.61 26.17 -7.42
N CYS A 71 -1.26 26.81 -6.45
CA CYS A 71 -0.73 28.01 -5.77
C CYS A 71 0.19 27.56 -4.64
N PRO A 72 1.36 28.22 -4.47
CA PRO A 72 2.60 27.60 -4.02
C PRO A 72 2.36 26.71 -2.79
N PRO A 73 2.38 25.38 -2.96
CA PRO A 73 2.19 24.49 -1.84
C PRO A 73 3.30 24.78 -0.84
N THR A 74 2.93 24.98 0.42
CA THR A 74 3.88 25.12 1.52
C THR A 74 4.95 24.03 1.37
N PRO A 75 6.23 24.31 1.69
CA PRO A 75 7.31 23.34 1.52
C PRO A 75 7.02 21.99 2.19
N ALA A 76 6.19 21.99 3.25
CA ALA A 76 5.64 20.78 3.87
C ALA A 76 4.72 19.98 2.93
N LEU A 77 3.75 20.61 2.27
CA LEU A 77 2.82 19.95 1.35
C LEU A 77 3.54 19.38 0.12
N LYS A 78 4.53 20.10 -0.42
CA LYS A 78 5.39 19.58 -1.50
C LYS A 78 6.12 18.31 -1.09
N ARG A 79 6.71 18.29 0.12
CA ARG A 79 7.39 17.10 0.66
C ARG A 79 6.42 15.94 0.88
N MET A 80 5.20 16.20 1.35
CA MET A 80 4.16 15.17 1.54
C MET A 80 3.72 14.55 0.22
N ILE A 81 3.40 15.38 -0.78
CA ILE A 81 3.02 14.92 -2.13
C ILE A 81 4.16 14.13 -2.77
N PHE A 82 5.38 14.66 -2.74
CA PHE A 82 6.55 13.99 -3.31
C PHE A 82 6.83 12.65 -2.62
N THR A 83 6.74 12.58 -1.29
CA THR A 83 6.98 11.34 -0.55
C THR A 83 5.88 10.32 -0.78
N GLY A 84 4.60 10.72 -0.75
CA GLY A 84 3.47 9.82 -0.97
C GLY A 84 3.43 9.29 -2.40
N PHE A 85 3.62 10.18 -3.38
CA PHE A 85 3.61 9.83 -4.79
C PHE A 85 4.88 9.07 -5.20
N GLY A 86 6.05 9.48 -4.70
CA GLY A 86 7.30 8.76 -4.87
C GLY A 86 7.23 7.33 -4.33
N THR A 87 6.64 7.14 -3.15
CA THR A 87 6.44 5.79 -2.57
C THR A 87 5.54 4.93 -3.46
N ALA A 88 4.44 5.49 -3.99
CA ALA A 88 3.54 4.77 -4.90
C ALA A 88 4.22 4.38 -6.23
N ILE A 89 5.00 5.30 -6.81
CA ILE A 89 5.80 4.99 -8.00
C ILE A 89 6.84 3.91 -7.69
N SER A 90 7.60 4.04 -6.60
CA SER A 90 8.61 3.05 -6.21
C SER A 90 8.00 1.67 -6.01
N HIS A 91 6.79 1.59 -5.44
CA HIS A 91 6.05 0.35 -5.32
C HIS A 91 5.75 -0.30 -6.69
N GLN A 92 5.30 0.49 -7.67
CA GLN A 92 5.02 -0.02 -9.02
C GLN A 92 6.31 -0.35 -9.80
N LEU A 93 7.35 0.48 -9.68
CA LEU A 93 8.65 0.29 -10.34
C LEU A 93 9.38 -0.97 -9.86
N CYS A 94 9.07 -1.46 -8.65
CA CYS A 94 9.60 -2.74 -8.19
C CYS A 94 9.13 -3.93 -9.04
N GLY A 95 8.11 -3.75 -9.90
CA GLY A 95 7.70 -4.75 -10.89
C GLY A 95 7.01 -5.98 -10.28
N ILE A 96 6.48 -5.88 -9.06
CA ILE A 96 5.83 -7.01 -8.37
C ILE A 96 4.71 -7.62 -9.20
N ASP A 97 3.90 -6.78 -9.86
CA ASP A 97 2.79 -7.26 -10.70
C ASP A 97 3.32 -8.05 -11.90
N ALA A 98 4.37 -7.55 -12.56
CA ALA A 98 4.97 -8.25 -13.69
C ALA A 98 5.49 -9.63 -13.28
N ILE A 99 6.24 -9.72 -12.18
CA ILE A 99 6.73 -11.00 -11.67
C ILE A 99 5.56 -11.92 -11.29
N GLN A 100 4.53 -11.38 -10.63
CA GLN A 100 3.34 -12.13 -10.24
C GLN A 100 2.61 -12.73 -11.46
N TYR A 101 2.50 -11.99 -12.57
CA TYR A 101 1.86 -12.45 -13.81
C TYR A 101 2.72 -13.46 -14.59
N TYR A 102 4.05 -13.26 -14.62
CA TYR A 102 4.97 -14.08 -15.40
C TYR A 102 5.65 -15.21 -14.60
N LEU A 103 5.24 -15.43 -13.34
CA LEU A 103 5.76 -16.48 -12.46
C LEU A 103 5.83 -17.87 -13.13
N SER A 104 4.76 -18.31 -13.79
CA SER A 104 4.74 -19.60 -14.50
C SER A 104 5.67 -19.63 -15.71
N PHE A 105 5.84 -18.48 -16.39
CA PHE A 105 6.75 -18.36 -17.53
C PHE A 105 8.21 -18.42 -17.08
N ILE A 106 8.55 -17.72 -15.99
CA ILE A 106 9.88 -17.74 -15.38
C ILE A 106 10.26 -19.17 -14.93
N LEU A 107 9.34 -19.90 -14.29
CA LEU A 107 9.58 -21.29 -13.91
C LEU A 107 9.74 -22.22 -15.12
N LYS A 108 9.00 -21.97 -16.20
CA LYS A 108 9.11 -22.74 -17.43
C LYS A 108 10.47 -22.51 -18.09
N ASP A 109 10.93 -21.27 -18.13
CA ASP A 109 12.22 -20.88 -18.70
C ASP A 109 13.40 -21.48 -17.91
N ALA A 110 13.24 -21.58 -16.59
CA ALA A 110 14.16 -22.27 -15.69
C ALA A 110 14.21 -23.81 -15.85
N GLY A 111 13.49 -24.39 -16.81
CA GLY A 111 13.51 -25.81 -17.13
C GLY A 111 12.41 -26.64 -16.45
N ILE A 112 11.52 -26.03 -15.66
CA ILE A 112 10.37 -26.73 -15.05
C ILE A 112 9.22 -26.73 -16.06
N VAL A 113 9.20 -27.71 -16.96
CA VAL A 113 8.21 -27.74 -18.06
C VAL A 113 6.85 -28.31 -17.62
N ASP A 114 6.84 -29.15 -16.58
CA ASP A 114 5.62 -29.82 -16.13
C ASP A 114 4.68 -28.87 -15.37
N ARG A 115 3.42 -28.81 -15.83
CA ARG A 115 2.39 -27.89 -15.29
C ARG A 115 2.00 -28.22 -13.86
N LEU A 116 2.01 -29.51 -13.49
CA LEU A 116 1.68 -29.93 -12.13
C LEU A 116 2.75 -29.44 -11.14
N HIS A 117 4.02 -29.66 -11.46
CA HIS A 117 5.13 -29.15 -10.66
C HIS A 117 5.16 -27.62 -10.58
N GLN A 118 4.94 -26.91 -11.70
CA GLN A 118 4.81 -25.44 -11.68
C GLN A 118 3.71 -25.00 -10.71
N THR A 119 2.51 -25.59 -10.80
CA THR A 119 1.37 -25.20 -9.95
C THR A 119 1.67 -25.46 -8.46
N GLN A 120 2.32 -26.58 -8.13
CA GLN A 120 2.72 -26.90 -6.76
C GLN A 120 3.72 -25.89 -6.20
N ILE A 121 4.75 -25.54 -6.99
CA ILE A 121 5.75 -24.54 -6.61
C ILE A 121 5.10 -23.18 -6.40
N LEU A 122 4.25 -22.74 -7.34
CA LEU A 122 3.53 -21.47 -7.23
C LEU A 122 2.61 -21.42 -6.01
N THR A 123 1.94 -22.53 -5.70
CA THR A 123 1.13 -22.64 -4.48
C THR A 123 2.00 -22.50 -3.24
N CYS A 124 3.16 -23.17 -3.20
CA CYS A 124 4.11 -23.06 -2.10
C CYS A 124 4.64 -21.62 -1.93
N LEU A 125 5.03 -20.95 -3.02
CA LEU A 125 5.44 -19.55 -3.02
C LEU A 125 4.32 -18.62 -2.53
N GLY A 126 3.07 -18.89 -2.91
CA GLY A 126 1.90 -18.15 -2.43
C GLY A 126 1.68 -18.33 -0.93
N VAL A 127 1.79 -19.55 -0.42
CA VAL A 127 1.70 -19.83 1.03
C VAL A 127 2.84 -19.16 1.78
N LEU A 128 4.07 -19.22 1.28
CA LEU A 128 5.22 -18.55 1.85
C LEU A 128 5.00 -17.03 1.92
N LYS A 129 4.51 -16.42 0.84
CA LYS A 129 4.15 -15.00 0.78
C LYS A 129 3.15 -14.63 1.87
N LEU A 130 2.11 -15.44 2.06
CA LEU A 130 1.11 -15.24 3.10
C LEU A 130 1.70 -15.34 4.51
N LEU A 131 2.52 -16.36 4.76
CA LEU A 131 3.21 -16.53 6.05
C LEU A 131 4.11 -15.33 6.37
N CYS A 132 4.87 -14.86 5.38
CA CYS A 132 5.69 -13.66 5.54
C CYS A 132 4.84 -12.44 5.87
N LEU A 133 3.68 -12.26 5.26
CA LEU A 133 2.78 -11.15 5.58
C LEU A 133 2.27 -11.20 7.03
N PHE A 134 1.90 -12.39 7.52
CA PHE A 134 1.48 -12.56 8.93
C PHE A 134 2.60 -12.21 9.91
N VAL A 135 3.85 -12.58 9.60
CA VAL A 135 5.01 -12.24 10.44
C VAL A 135 5.38 -10.76 10.30
N ALA A 136 5.21 -10.18 9.11
CA ALA A 136 5.55 -8.78 8.83
C ALA A 136 4.71 -7.79 9.62
N GLY A 137 3.42 -8.08 9.84
CA GLY A 137 2.51 -7.22 10.60
C GLY A 137 3.08 -6.75 11.95
N PRO A 138 3.29 -7.66 12.92
CA PRO A 138 3.84 -7.28 14.23
C PRO A 138 5.28 -6.76 14.16
N MET A 139 6.06 -7.19 13.15
CA MET A 139 7.44 -6.75 13.00
C MET A 139 7.55 -5.30 12.50
N SER A 140 6.63 -4.88 11.64
CA SER A 140 6.53 -3.52 11.11
C SER A 140 6.33 -2.48 12.21
N ASP A 141 5.51 -2.81 13.22
CA ASP A 141 5.24 -1.90 14.34
C ASP A 141 6.46 -1.72 15.25
N ARG A 142 7.35 -2.71 15.31
CA ARG A 142 8.51 -2.71 16.22
C ARG A 142 9.78 -2.12 15.61
N PHE A 143 10.04 -2.35 14.32
CA PHE A 143 11.30 -1.95 13.66
C PHE A 143 11.26 -0.55 13.03
N GLY A 144 10.08 0.06 12.97
CA GLY A 144 9.89 1.35 12.31
C GLY A 144 9.85 1.23 10.79
N ARG A 145 9.12 2.16 10.16
CA ARG A 145 8.70 2.03 8.75
C ARG A 145 9.82 2.29 7.74
N ARG A 146 10.69 3.25 8.01
CA ARG A 146 11.79 3.64 7.10
C ARG A 146 12.88 2.58 6.92
N PRO A 147 13.48 2.00 7.98
CA PRO A 147 14.51 0.98 7.80
C PRO A 147 13.96 -0.28 7.13
N LEU A 148 12.70 -0.65 7.41
CA LEU A 148 12.05 -1.80 6.81
C LEU A 148 11.93 -1.68 5.28
N LEU A 149 11.67 -0.47 4.76
CA LEU A 149 11.68 -0.20 3.32
C LEU A 149 13.06 -0.47 2.71
N PHE A 150 14.13 0.09 3.29
CA PHE A 150 15.48 -0.09 2.75
C PHE A 150 15.95 -1.54 2.79
N ILE A 151 15.63 -2.27 3.86
CA ILE A 151 15.94 -3.71 3.98
C ILE A 151 15.16 -4.51 2.95
N SER A 152 13.87 -4.21 2.73
CA SER A 152 13.08 -4.89 1.72
C SER A 152 13.60 -4.63 0.30
N LEU A 153 13.97 -3.38 0.00
CA LEU A 153 14.55 -3.00 -1.29
C LEU A 153 15.89 -3.70 -1.54
N SER A 154 16.79 -3.73 -0.56
CA SER A 154 18.08 -4.40 -0.73
C SER A 154 17.92 -5.91 -0.94
N GLY A 155 17.04 -6.56 -0.19
CA GLY A 155 16.72 -7.98 -0.37
C GLY A 155 16.10 -8.29 -1.74
N MET A 156 15.21 -7.41 -2.22
CA MET A 156 14.62 -7.53 -3.56
C MET A 156 15.64 -7.33 -4.68
N ILE A 157 16.56 -6.37 -4.55
CA ILE A 157 17.64 -6.17 -5.53
C ILE A 157 18.51 -7.42 -5.60
N CYS A 158 18.93 -7.97 -4.46
CA CYS A 158 19.71 -9.21 -4.43
C CYS A 158 18.97 -10.37 -5.11
N ALA A 159 17.68 -10.52 -4.83
CA ALA A 159 16.86 -11.56 -5.44
C ALA A 159 16.72 -11.41 -6.97
N LEU A 160 16.52 -10.18 -7.46
CA LEU A 160 16.45 -9.90 -8.89
C LEU A 160 17.77 -10.15 -9.60
N VAL A 161 18.90 -9.80 -8.96
CA VAL A 161 20.24 -10.10 -9.49
C VAL A 161 20.43 -11.62 -9.60
N LEU A 162 20.02 -12.38 -8.60
CA LEU A 162 20.09 -13.85 -8.63
C LEU A 162 19.24 -14.45 -9.76
N ILE A 163 17.99 -13.99 -9.92
CA ILE A 163 17.11 -14.47 -11.01
C ILE A 163 17.70 -14.09 -12.37
N THR A 164 18.17 -12.86 -12.55
CA THR A 164 18.76 -12.39 -13.81
C THR A 164 20.02 -13.17 -14.16
N TRP A 165 20.88 -13.41 -13.16
CA TRP A 165 22.10 -14.20 -13.33
C TRP A 165 21.78 -15.62 -13.81
N ASP A 166 20.80 -16.26 -13.19
CA ASP A 166 20.34 -17.60 -13.54
C ASP A 166 19.80 -17.65 -14.98
N THR A 167 18.93 -16.70 -15.37
CA THR A 167 18.41 -16.63 -16.75
C THR A 167 19.51 -16.39 -17.78
N MET A 168 20.51 -15.55 -17.47
CA MET A 168 21.64 -15.30 -18.37
C MET A 168 22.55 -16.53 -18.53
N MET A 169 22.76 -17.30 -17.46
CA MET A 169 23.56 -18.53 -17.52
C MET A 169 22.84 -19.63 -18.29
N ASN A 170 21.52 -19.72 -18.14
CA ASN A 170 20.68 -20.61 -18.91
C ASN A 170 20.81 -20.36 -20.43
N GLU A 171 20.69 -19.10 -20.87
CA GLU A 171 20.85 -18.74 -22.29
C GLU A 171 22.24 -19.04 -22.84
N ARG A 172 23.30 -18.86 -22.03
CA ARG A 172 24.68 -18.97 -22.49
C ARG A 172 25.23 -20.39 -22.50
N ASN A 173 24.91 -21.18 -21.48
CA ASN A 173 25.50 -22.49 -21.25
C ASN A 173 24.49 -23.65 -21.39
N GLY A 174 23.18 -23.36 -21.50
CA GLY A 174 22.13 -24.38 -21.50
C GLY A 174 22.00 -25.11 -20.16
N GLU A 175 22.59 -24.59 -19.09
CA GLU A 175 22.48 -25.16 -17.75
C GLU A 175 21.24 -24.58 -17.05
N HIS A 176 20.23 -25.44 -16.86
CA HIS A 176 19.05 -25.11 -16.08
C HIS A 176 19.33 -25.31 -14.59
N HIS A 177 19.30 -24.24 -13.80
CA HIS A 177 19.39 -24.30 -12.33
C HIS A 177 18.05 -23.90 -11.67
N PRO A 178 16.98 -24.72 -11.79
CA PRO A 178 15.63 -24.37 -11.34
C PRO A 178 15.54 -24.03 -9.85
N ILE A 179 16.44 -24.59 -9.03
CA ILE A 179 16.49 -24.34 -7.58
C ILE A 179 16.87 -22.87 -7.31
N ILE A 180 17.78 -22.30 -8.10
CA ILE A 180 18.24 -20.91 -7.93
C ILE A 180 17.11 -19.95 -8.29
N THR A 181 16.39 -20.21 -9.38
CA THR A 181 15.23 -19.41 -9.78
C THR A 181 14.14 -19.44 -8.71
N ILE A 182 13.82 -20.63 -8.17
CA ILE A 182 12.80 -20.77 -7.10
C ILE A 182 13.24 -20.02 -5.85
N LEU A 183 14.50 -20.16 -5.43
CA LEU A 183 15.05 -19.47 -4.27
C LEU A 183 15.01 -17.93 -4.47
N GLY A 184 15.37 -17.47 -5.67
CA GLY A 184 15.29 -16.06 -6.04
C GLY A 184 13.86 -15.53 -5.97
N LEU A 185 12.90 -16.25 -6.55
CA LEU A 185 11.47 -15.89 -6.50
C LEU A 185 10.92 -15.90 -5.06
N ALA A 186 11.26 -16.92 -4.28
CA ALA A 186 10.87 -17.00 -2.87
C ALA A 186 11.43 -15.81 -2.08
N THR A 187 12.72 -15.52 -2.24
CA THR A 187 13.39 -14.40 -1.56
C THR A 187 12.75 -13.07 -1.95
N TYR A 188 12.53 -12.84 -3.25
CA TYR A 188 11.87 -11.64 -3.76
C TYR A 188 10.47 -11.45 -3.14
N LEU A 189 9.64 -12.50 -3.15
CA LEU A 189 8.27 -12.45 -2.60
C LEU A 189 8.27 -12.24 -1.07
N CYS A 190 9.20 -12.86 -0.35
CA CYS A 190 9.37 -12.69 1.09
C CYS A 190 9.71 -11.24 1.43
N PHE A 191 10.80 -10.70 0.86
CA PHE A 191 11.25 -9.34 1.15
C PHE A 191 10.23 -8.29 0.73
N PHE A 192 9.54 -8.48 -0.41
CA PHE A 192 8.44 -7.62 -0.82
C PHE A 192 7.30 -7.64 0.22
N SER A 193 6.91 -8.82 0.70
CA SER A 193 5.82 -8.96 1.68
C SER A 193 6.18 -8.41 3.06
N PHE A 194 7.47 -8.39 3.42
CA PHE A 194 7.94 -7.85 4.69
C PHE A 194 7.90 -6.33 4.76
N GLY A 195 8.25 -5.63 3.69
CA GLY A 195 8.38 -4.16 3.71
C GLY A 195 7.41 -3.48 2.76
N LEU A 196 7.76 -3.49 1.47
CA LEU A 196 7.08 -2.69 0.45
C LEU A 196 5.60 -3.01 0.27
N GLY A 197 5.19 -4.26 0.47
CA GLY A 197 3.79 -4.69 0.40
C GLY A 197 2.89 -3.88 1.33
N PRO A 198 2.95 -4.09 2.67
CA PRO A 198 2.09 -3.36 3.60
C PRO A 198 2.39 -1.85 3.62
N LEU A 199 3.67 -1.46 3.56
CA LEU A 199 4.03 -0.04 3.69
C LEU A 199 3.59 0.79 2.48
N GLY A 200 3.57 0.22 1.28
CA GLY A 200 3.08 0.90 0.07
C GLY A 200 1.61 1.32 0.18
N TRP A 201 0.78 0.54 0.88
CA TRP A 201 -0.64 0.83 1.09
C TRP A 201 -0.91 1.69 2.32
N VAL A 202 -0.09 1.57 3.36
CA VAL A 202 -0.31 2.25 4.65
C VAL A 202 0.36 3.64 4.71
N LEU A 203 1.50 3.84 4.03
CA LEU A 203 2.19 5.14 4.06
C LEU A 203 1.40 6.28 3.40
N PRO A 204 0.80 6.12 2.20
CA PRO A 204 0.04 7.20 1.59
C PRO A 204 -1.07 7.77 2.49
N PRO A 205 -1.96 6.96 3.11
CA PRO A 205 -3.01 7.50 3.97
C PRO A 205 -2.52 8.09 5.29
N GLU A 206 -1.30 7.79 5.73
CA GLU A 206 -0.67 8.42 6.90
C GLU A 206 0.05 9.72 6.55
N ILE A 207 0.60 9.83 5.34
CA ILE A 207 1.29 11.02 4.87
C ILE A 207 0.28 12.09 4.41
N PHE A 208 -0.90 11.71 3.88
CA PHE A 208 -1.91 12.68 3.47
C PHE A 208 -2.86 13.04 4.62
N SER A 209 -2.94 14.33 4.97
CA SER A 209 -3.97 14.84 5.90
C SER A 209 -5.38 14.57 5.36
N THR A 210 -6.34 14.35 6.26
CA THR A 210 -7.70 13.90 5.95
C THR A 210 -8.45 14.81 4.97
N SER A 211 -8.11 16.09 4.92
CA SER A 211 -8.71 17.11 4.02
C SER A 211 -8.29 16.96 2.55
N ILE A 212 -7.11 16.37 2.28
CA ILE A 212 -6.53 16.25 0.93
C ILE A 212 -6.79 14.86 0.32
N ARG A 213 -7.02 13.85 1.17
CA ARG A 213 -7.16 12.44 0.79
C ARG A 213 -8.34 12.15 -0.15
N SER A 214 -9.48 12.84 0.02
CA SER A 214 -10.65 12.67 -0.84
C SER A 214 -10.48 13.36 -2.21
N LYS A 215 -9.82 14.51 -2.25
CA LYS A 215 -9.62 15.33 -3.47
C LYS A 215 -8.51 14.79 -4.37
N VAL A 216 -7.43 14.24 -3.81
CA VAL A 216 -6.38 13.56 -4.61
C VAL A 216 -6.93 12.31 -5.28
N ARG A 217 -7.81 11.56 -4.60
CA ARG A 217 -8.34 10.31 -5.13
C ARG A 217 -9.44 10.49 -6.19
N SER A 218 -10.11 11.64 -6.26
CA SER A 218 -11.18 11.90 -7.23
C SER A 218 -10.75 12.70 -8.46
N ARG A 219 -9.47 13.06 -8.60
CA ARG A 219 -9.00 13.94 -9.69
C ARG A 219 -8.81 13.13 -10.98
N SER A 220 -9.45 13.60 -12.06
CA SER A 220 -9.44 12.94 -13.38
C SER A 220 -8.13 13.09 -14.15
N ARG A 221 -7.32 14.12 -13.87
CA ARG A 221 -5.93 14.21 -14.36
C ARG A 221 -5.00 13.49 -13.39
N PRO A 222 -4.16 12.55 -13.85
CA PRO A 222 -3.19 11.91 -12.99
C PRO A 222 -2.24 12.96 -12.44
N LEU A 223 -2.17 13.08 -11.11
CA LEU A 223 -1.27 13.99 -10.39
C LEU A 223 0.19 13.84 -10.86
N CYS A 224 0.54 12.67 -11.40
CA CYS A 224 1.80 12.33 -12.02
C CYS A 224 2.25 13.34 -13.08
N VAL A 225 1.32 13.80 -13.92
CA VAL A 225 1.60 14.69 -15.05
C VAL A 225 1.88 16.10 -14.54
N ASP A 226 1.04 16.61 -13.64
CA ASP A 226 1.23 17.92 -13.03
C ASP A 226 2.52 17.96 -12.16
N VAL A 227 2.93 16.84 -11.54
CA VAL A 227 4.22 16.74 -10.82
C VAL A 227 5.42 16.74 -11.77
N PHE A 228 5.31 16.09 -12.93
CA PHE A 228 6.35 16.11 -13.96
C PHE A 228 6.51 17.49 -14.60
N ASP A 229 5.40 18.15 -14.93
CA ASP A 229 5.37 19.53 -15.42
C ASP A 229 5.84 20.54 -14.36
N TRP A 230 5.84 20.16 -13.07
CA TRP A 230 6.36 20.96 -11.97
C TRP A 230 7.87 20.76 -11.72
N ILE A 231 8.44 19.67 -12.23
CA ILE A 231 9.86 19.32 -12.13
C ILE A 231 10.65 19.79 -13.37
N ALA A 232 10.01 19.82 -14.54
CA ALA A 232 10.56 20.33 -15.80
C ALA A 232 10.56 21.86 -15.87
#